data_AF-A0A2V6N3N3-F1
#
_entry.id   AF-A0A2V6N3N3-F1
#
_cell.length_a   1.000
_cell.length_b   1.000
_cell.length_c   1.000
_cell.angle_alpha   90.00
_cell.angle_beta   90.00
_cell.angle_gamma   90.00
#
_symmetry.space_group_name_H-M   'P 1'
#
loop_
_entity.id
_entity.type
_entity.pdbx_description
1 polymer ?
#
loop_
_entity_poly.entity_id
_entity_poly.type
_entity_poly.pdbx_seq_one_letter_code
_entity_poly.pdbx_strand_id
1 'polypeptide(L)'
;MKLLKVKTERFSEIVEKAGRPESYTLWQKPSADRHLQSAIKNNRIMTIQRTESGSEFGIVGFKQAKDVRYLVFPKSLKRFENRRVVGINWDLVTR
;
A
#
# COMPACT_ATOMS: atom_id res chain seq x y z
N MET A 1 20.22 15.94 12.99
CA MET A 1 18.84 15.72 12.54
C MET A 1 18.14 14.76 13.49
N LYS A 2 17.03 15.15 14.12
CA LYS A 2 16.19 14.21 14.88
C LYS A 2 15.47 13.31 13.86
N LEU A 3 15.83 12.04 13.79
CA LEU A 3 15.04 11.03 13.09
C LEU A 3 13.67 10.99 13.77
N LEU A 4 12.66 11.62 13.16
CA LEU A 4 11.27 11.42 13.58
C LEU A 4 11.06 9.91 13.60
N LYS A 5 10.72 9.36 14.78
CA LYS A 5 10.54 7.93 15.02
C LYS A 5 9.27 7.49 14.29
N VAL A 6 9.33 7.34 12.98
CA VAL A 6 8.20 6.91 12.15
C VAL A 6 7.86 5.49 12.58
N LYS A 7 6.64 5.28 13.05
CA LYS A 7 6.16 3.93 13.41
C LYS A 7 6.21 3.05 12.16
N THR A 8 6.82 1.89 12.28
CA THR A 8 6.93 0.90 11.21
C THR A 8 6.03 -0.30 11.50
N GLU A 9 5.53 -0.94 10.45
CA GLU A 9 4.86 -2.25 10.51
C GLU A 9 5.46 -3.15 9.42
N ARG A 10 5.59 -4.46 9.68
CA ARG A 10 6.07 -5.39 8.64
C ARG A 10 4.93 -5.72 7.68
N PHE A 11 5.25 -5.84 6.39
CA PHE A 11 4.27 -6.20 5.37
C PHE A 11 3.54 -7.51 5.67
N SER A 12 4.28 -8.53 6.15
CA SER A 12 3.71 -9.84 6.53
C SER A 12 2.64 -9.74 7.62
N GLU A 13 2.84 -8.88 8.62
CA GLU A 13 1.88 -8.66 9.71
C GLU A 13 0.58 -8.01 9.19
N ILE A 14 0.70 -7.12 8.20
CA ILE A 14 -0.46 -6.54 7.53
C ILE A 14 -1.20 -7.60 6.73
N VAL A 15 -0.49 -8.43 5.96
CA VAL A 15 -1.09 -9.53 5.18
C VAL A 15 -1.83 -10.52 6.09
N GLU A 16 -1.24 -10.88 7.23
CA GLU A 16 -1.88 -11.76 8.22
C GLU A 16 -3.19 -11.16 8.75
N LYS A 17 -3.18 -9.86 9.09
CA LYS A 17 -4.33 -9.18 9.70
C LYS A 17 -5.39 -8.75 8.68
N ALA A 18 -4.99 -8.37 7.46
CA ALA A 18 -5.84 -7.75 6.45
C ALA A 18 -6.09 -8.63 5.21
N GLY A 19 -5.44 -9.79 5.11
CA GLY A 19 -5.50 -10.71 3.98
C GLY A 19 -4.44 -10.43 2.91
N ARG A 20 -4.27 -11.37 1.99
CA ARG A 20 -3.37 -11.22 0.84
C ARG A 20 -3.92 -10.15 -0.10
N PRO A 21 -3.11 -9.14 -0.46
CA PRO A 21 -3.54 -8.12 -1.40
C PRO A 21 -3.34 -8.57 -2.85
N GLU A 22 -4.13 -7.97 -3.73
CA GLU A 22 -3.99 -8.08 -5.18
C GLU A 22 -3.24 -6.87 -5.74
N SER A 23 -2.40 -7.10 -6.76
CA SER A 23 -1.77 -6.01 -7.51
C SER A 23 -2.80 -5.26 -8.34
N TYR A 24 -2.84 -3.93 -8.22
CA TYR A 24 -3.78 -3.09 -8.94
C TYR A 24 -3.07 -2.19 -9.95
N THR A 25 -3.44 -2.35 -11.21
CA THR A 25 -2.93 -1.53 -12.33
C THR A 25 -3.94 -0.44 -12.67
N LEU A 26 -3.49 0.81 -12.75
CA LEU A 26 -4.33 1.94 -13.16
C LEU A 26 -4.53 1.93 -14.68
N TRP A 27 -5.60 1.27 -15.15
CA TRP A 27 -5.95 1.22 -16.58
C TRP A 27 -6.67 2.47 -17.09
N GLN A 28 -7.20 3.27 -16.18
CA GLN A 28 -7.94 4.49 -16.49
C GLN A 28 -7.66 5.57 -15.45
N LYS A 29 -8.16 6.78 -15.69
CA LYS A 29 -8.04 7.87 -14.72
C LYS A 29 -8.63 7.42 -13.37
N PRO A 30 -7.91 7.59 -12.24
CA PRO A 30 -8.38 7.18 -10.92
C PRO A 30 -9.77 7.68 -10.56
N SER A 31 -10.16 8.88 -11.01
CA SER A 31 -11.48 9.46 -10.78
C SER A 31 -12.62 8.75 -11.54
N ALA A 32 -12.31 8.12 -12.68
CA ALA A 32 -13.28 7.38 -13.48
C ALA A 32 -13.42 5.92 -13.00
N ASP A 33 -12.45 5.42 -12.24
CA ASP A 33 -12.39 4.04 -11.75
C ASP A 33 -13.20 3.85 -10.47
N ARG A 34 -14.44 3.37 -10.62
CA ARG A 34 -15.34 3.12 -9.49
C ARG A 34 -14.80 2.07 -8.52
N HIS A 35 -14.07 1.07 -9.01
CA HIS A 35 -13.52 0.01 -8.17
C HIS A 35 -12.40 0.56 -7.28
N LEU A 36 -11.46 1.29 -7.89
CA LEU A 36 -10.41 1.99 -7.17
C LEU A 36 -10.99 2.99 -6.16
N GLN A 37 -11.95 3.82 -6.56
CA GLN A 37 -12.58 4.79 -5.66
C GLN A 37 -13.24 4.11 -4.45
N SER A 38 -13.90 2.97 -4.67
CA SER A 38 -14.47 2.16 -3.57
C SER A 38 -13.37 1.61 -2.65
N ALA A 39 -12.27 1.10 -3.20
CA ALA A 39 -11.15 0.61 -2.39
C ALA A 39 -10.49 1.75 -1.58
N ILE A 40 -10.35 2.94 -2.16
CA ILE A 40 -9.86 4.15 -1.47
C ILE A 40 -10.79 4.52 -0.31
N LYS A 41 -12.10 4.65 -0.58
CA LYS A 41 -13.10 5.02 0.43
C LYS A 41 -13.15 4.04 1.61
N ASN A 42 -12.91 2.76 1.33
CA ASN A 42 -12.89 1.69 2.34
C ASN A 42 -11.51 1.50 3.02
N ASN A 43 -10.53 2.36 2.73
CA ASN A 43 -9.16 2.29 3.24
C ASN A 43 -8.49 0.94 2.95
N ARG A 44 -8.70 0.40 1.75
CA ARG A 44 -8.18 -0.91 1.33
C ARG A 44 -6.97 -0.83 0.39
N ILE A 45 -6.46 0.38 0.12
CA ILE A 45 -5.32 0.56 -0.78
C ILE A 45 -4.03 0.77 0.02
N MET A 46 -2.97 0.12 -0.43
CA MET A 46 -1.60 0.46 -0.08
C MET A 46 -0.85 0.89 -1.34
N THR A 47 -0.08 1.97 -1.22
CA THR A 47 0.85 2.43 -2.26
C THR A 47 2.26 1.98 -1.89
N ILE A 48 2.90 1.20 -2.74
CA ILE A 48 4.30 0.83 -2.64
C ILE A 48 5.14 1.85 -3.41
N GLN A 49 6.12 2.44 -2.74
CA GLN A 49 7.07 3.39 -3.31
C GLN A 49 8.47 2.81 -3.27
N ARG A 50 9.24 3.06 -4.32
CA ARG A 50 10.67 2.76 -4.37
C ARG A 50 11.47 4.01 -4.02
N THR A 51 12.45 3.89 -3.13
CA THR A 51 13.42 4.96 -2.87
C THR A 51 14.44 5.03 -4.01
N GLU A 52 15.18 6.13 -4.08
CA GLU A 52 16.30 6.28 -5.02
C GLU A 52 17.37 5.20 -4.83
N SER A 53 17.58 4.74 -3.59
CA SER A 53 18.46 3.62 -3.26
C SER A 53 17.92 2.24 -3.66
N GLY A 54 16.75 2.17 -4.30
CA GLY A 54 16.12 0.92 -4.77
C GLY A 54 15.31 0.16 -3.72
N SER A 55 15.27 0.62 -2.48
CA SER A 55 14.48 -0.02 -1.41
C SER A 55 13.00 0.29 -1.55
N GLU A 56 12.14 -0.70 -1.27
CA GLU A 56 10.69 -0.52 -1.34
C GLU A 56 10.07 -0.35 0.05
N PHE A 57 9.08 0.53 0.13
CA PHE A 57 8.27 0.71 1.33
C PHE A 57 6.82 1.01 0.97
N GLY A 58 5.90 0.58 1.83
CA GLY A 58 4.48 0.82 1.65
C GLY A 58 3.97 1.99 2.50
N ILE A 59 2.95 2.64 1.98
CA ILE A 59 2.14 3.65 2.66
C ILE A 59 0.67 3.22 2.52
N VAL A 60 -0.07 3.24 3.62
CA VAL A 60 -1.53 3.04 3.58
C VAL A 60 -2.19 4.24 2.93
N GLY A 61 -3.08 3.97 1.99
CA GLY A 61 -3.78 4.96 1.18
C GLY A 61 -3.29 4.99 -0.27
N PHE A 62 -4.04 5.70 -1.09
CA PHE A 62 -3.72 5.93 -2.49
C PHE A 62 -2.90 7.20 -2.65
N LYS A 63 -1.69 7.08 -3.19
CA LYS A 63 -0.82 8.20 -3.53
C LYS A 63 -0.30 8.05 -4.95
N GLN A 64 -0.54 9.03 -5.79
CA GLN A 64 0.06 9.09 -7.12
C GLN A 64 1.47 9.64 -7.01
N ALA A 65 2.43 8.89 -7.53
CA ALA A 65 3.84 9.27 -7.64
C ALA A 65 4.47 8.45 -8.76
N LYS A 66 5.69 8.84 -9.17
CA LYS A 66 6.46 8.07 -10.17
C LYS A 66 6.89 6.72 -9.56
N ASP A 67 6.91 5.67 -10.38
CA ASP A 67 7.39 4.33 -10.02
C ASP A 67 6.71 3.71 -8.78
N VAL A 68 5.41 3.95 -8.63
CA VAL A 68 4.60 3.34 -7.57
C VAL A 68 3.81 2.13 -8.04
N ARG A 69 3.55 1.22 -7.12
CA ARG A 69 2.65 0.09 -7.31
C ARG A 69 1.51 0.16 -6.32
N TYR A 70 0.31 -0.24 -6.74
CA TYR A 70 -0.87 -0.27 -5.88
C TYR A 70 -1.21 -1.70 -5.50
N LEU A 71 -1.57 -1.87 -4.23
CA LEU A 71 -2.06 -3.12 -3.68
C LEU A 71 -3.46 -2.88 -3.11
N VAL A 72 -4.41 -3.73 -3.47
CA VAL A 72 -5.78 -3.70 -2.94
C VAL A 72 -5.94 -4.88 -1.98
N PHE A 73 -6.24 -4.57 -0.73
CA PHE A 73 -6.46 -5.56 0.32
C PHE A 73 -7.94 -5.95 0.39
N PRO A 74 -8.25 -7.19 0.80
CA PRO A 74 -9.64 -7.59 1.01
C PRO A 74 -10.25 -6.89 2.24
N LYS A 75 -9.46 -6.57 3.27
CA LYS A 75 -9.90 -5.86 4.48
C LYS A 75 -9.30 -4.45 4.59
N SER A 76 -9.93 -3.63 5.44
CA SER A 76 -9.48 -2.27 5.72
C SER A 76 -8.11 -2.23 6.40
N LEU A 77 -7.28 -1.29 5.95
CA LEU A 77 -5.95 -0.97 6.46
C LEU A 77 -5.94 0.21 7.45
N LYS A 78 -7.10 0.77 7.80
CA LYS A 78 -7.21 1.99 8.63
C LYS A 78 -6.35 1.95 9.91
N ARG A 79 -6.25 0.79 10.56
CA ARG A 79 -5.41 0.59 11.77
C ARG A 79 -3.89 0.75 11.55
N PHE A 80 -3.44 0.68 10.31
CA PHE A 80 -2.05 0.84 9.89
C PHE A 80 -1.77 2.22 9.25
N GLU A 81 -2.75 3.13 9.26
CA GLU A 81 -2.54 4.51 8.82
C GLU A 81 -1.39 5.16 9.59
N ASN A 82 -0.71 6.09 8.92
CA ASN A 82 0.44 6.84 9.45
C ASN A 82 1.64 5.94 9.87
N ARG A 83 1.68 4.69 9.41
CA ARG A 83 2.83 3.80 9.57
C ARG A 83 3.56 3.63 8.25
N ARG A 84 4.88 3.47 8.31
CA ARG A 84 5.70 3.05 7.17
C ARG A 84 5.73 1.52 7.13
N VAL A 85 5.30 0.94 6.02
CA VAL A 85 5.31 -0.51 5.83
C VAL A 85 6.66 -0.91 5.25
N VAL A 86 7.34 -1.86 5.89
CA VAL A 86 8.70 -2.30 5.51
C VAL A 86 8.74 -3.80 5.25
N GLY A 87 9.77 -4.24 4.54
CA GLY A 87 9.96 -5.65 4.18
C GLY A 87 8.87 -6.13 3.23
N ILE A 88 8.65 -5.41 2.13
CA ILE A 88 7.68 -5.79 1.10
C ILE A 88 8.07 -7.16 0.55
N ASN A 89 7.17 -8.13 0.71
CA ASN A 89 7.34 -9.48 0.20
C ASN A 89 6.32 -9.73 -0.91
N TRP A 90 6.80 -9.76 -2.16
CA TRP A 90 5.95 -9.96 -3.34
C TRP A 90 5.36 -11.38 -3.44
N ASP A 91 5.91 -12.37 -2.73
CA ASP A 91 5.34 -13.72 -2.69
C ASP A 91 4.00 -13.79 -1.94
N LEU A 92 3.69 -12.75 -1.15
CA LEU A 92 2.43 -12.62 -0.42
C LEU A 92 1.37 -11.83 -1.20
N VAL A 93 1.68 -11.39 -2.42
CA VAL A 93 0.80 -10.61 -3.30
C VAL A 93 0.22 -11.53 -4.38
N THR A 94 -1.09 -11.48 -4.56
CA THR A 94 -1.77 -12.19 -5.66
C THR A 94 -1.81 -11.31 -6.91
N ARG A 95 -1.75 -11.97 -8.08
CA ARG A 95 -1.89 -11.31 -9.39
C ARG A 95 -3.34 -11.22 -9.79
#